data_AF-A0A7X9E1D8-F1
#
_entry.id   AF-A0A7X9E1D8-F1
#
_cell.length_a   1.000
_cell.length_b   1.000
_cell.length_c   1.000
_cell.angle_alpha   90.00
_cell.angle_beta   90.00
_cell.angle_gamma   90.00
#
_symmetry.space_group_name_H-M   'P 1'
#
loop_
_entity.id
_entity.type
_entity.pdbx_description
1 polymer ?
#
loop_
_entity_poly.entity_id
_entity_poly.type
_entity_poly.pdbx_seq_one_letter_code
_entity_poly.pdbx_strand_id
1 'polypeptide(L)'
;MNCEEVKISLHDFVDELLDDNRKREIEIHLKSCNNCFAEYKRIKKFFDKLKDMPYSIEPPTDVIAMLSDELLKKAVADSVEEKAQPKVNIRKLKREQIKQEKLLKNARGAIRKSHVTKSIFTTRISSPVSTKIGLDLQKTILTLLPLVLIAVGYFIYDFTLLNSPWKVRTIMGNVIINGRVSTTERWEEKESLVTDSYSKAVINVLNTARIEVGENSFLILQKAKDKQNRIKLVKGNLRVINNNLMPYLSIEVDNSVIHDRGGTFEIKIDDNSITSLKVEYGYLEIEQKGRSYFLDEGYICDIHPNSHPGTPYRIDSSNELKNEVKKFDYENGGDNSVQQIILLATESDMLTLLALIEKVSESYRSILFNKIAAYYPPPAGVTLEGVVKLDRDMLEKWWFEIEWQI
;
A
#
# COMPACT_ATOMS: atom_id res chain seq x y z
N MET A 1 9.59 -8.34 -23.23
CA MET A 1 9.41 -7.00 -22.67
C MET A 1 9.91 -6.96 -21.23
N ASN A 2 10.45 -5.82 -20.82
CA ASN A 2 10.74 -5.52 -19.41
C ASN A 2 9.49 -4.95 -18.70
N CYS A 3 9.53 -4.84 -17.38
CA CYS A 3 8.37 -4.37 -16.60
C CYS A 3 8.00 -2.89 -16.89
N GLU A 4 8.98 -2.04 -17.25
CA GLU A 4 8.71 -0.63 -17.57
C GLU A 4 7.97 -0.47 -18.90
N GLU A 5 8.34 -1.24 -19.92
CA GLU A 5 7.66 -1.25 -21.22
C GLU A 5 6.22 -1.73 -21.10
N VAL A 6 5.99 -2.75 -20.28
CA VAL A 6 4.63 -3.27 -20.02
C VAL A 6 3.81 -2.25 -19.26
N LYS A 7 4.39 -1.58 -18.25
CA LYS A 7 3.71 -0.52 -17.50
C LYS A 7 3.31 0.65 -18.38
N ILE A 8 4.17 1.07 -19.30
CA ILE A 8 3.86 2.13 -20.27
C ILE A 8 2.73 1.68 -21.20
N SER A 9 2.77 0.44 -21.68
CA SER A 9 1.81 -0.07 -22.68
C SER A 9 0.51 -0.62 -22.07
N LEU A 10 0.37 -0.61 -20.75
CA LEU A 10 -0.72 -1.30 -20.05
C LEU A 10 -2.09 -0.64 -20.27
N HIS A 11 -2.10 0.69 -20.39
CA HIS A 11 -3.31 1.46 -20.67
C HIS A 11 -3.84 1.14 -22.07
N ASP A 12 -2.98 1.25 -23.09
CA ASP A 12 -3.29 0.90 -24.48
C ASP A 12 -3.72 -0.57 -24.62
N PHE A 13 -3.17 -1.46 -23.79
CA PHE A 13 -3.57 -2.88 -23.76
C PHE A 13 -5.01 -3.06 -23.24
N VAL A 14 -5.40 -2.33 -22.21
CA VAL A 14 -6.76 -2.39 -21.64
C VAL A 14 -7.78 -1.74 -22.58
N ASP A 15 -7.39 -0.67 -23.27
CA ASP A 15 -8.24 0.04 -24.23
C ASP A 15 -8.29 -0.64 -25.62
N GLU A 16 -7.65 -1.79 -25.79
CA GLU A 16 -7.55 -2.56 -27.04
C GLU A 16 -6.93 -1.77 -28.22
N LEU A 17 -6.02 -0.83 -27.91
CA LEU A 17 -5.36 0.06 -28.89
C LEU A 17 -4.03 -0.49 -29.44
N LEU A 18 -3.53 -1.59 -28.88
CA LEU A 18 -2.26 -2.20 -29.29
C LEU A 18 -2.39 -3.14 -30.50
N ASP A 19 -1.31 -3.23 -31.27
CA ASP A 19 -1.19 -4.22 -32.34
C ASP A 19 -1.07 -5.67 -31.82
N ASP A 20 -1.47 -6.65 -32.64
CA ASP A 20 -1.55 -8.07 -32.26
C ASP A 20 -0.22 -8.67 -31.74
N ASN A 21 0.92 -8.16 -32.20
CA ASN A 21 2.22 -8.66 -31.74
C ASN A 21 2.53 -8.14 -30.34
N ARG A 22 2.34 -6.84 -30.09
CA ARG A 22 2.51 -6.24 -28.76
C ARG A 22 1.52 -6.79 -27.74
N LYS A 23 0.28 -7.06 -28.15
CA LYS A 23 -0.72 -7.70 -27.30
C LYS A 23 -0.23 -9.06 -26.78
N ARG A 24 0.30 -9.92 -27.66
CA ARG A 24 0.86 -11.22 -27.27
C ARG A 24 2.08 -11.09 -26.37
N GLU A 25 2.97 -10.15 -26.63
CA GLU A 25 4.15 -9.94 -25.78
C GLU A 25 3.79 -9.51 -24.36
N ILE A 26 2.78 -8.64 -24.22
CA ILE A 26 2.24 -8.24 -22.91
C ILE A 26 1.56 -9.42 -22.23
N GLU A 27 0.71 -10.19 -22.91
CA GLU A 27 0.07 -11.38 -22.33
C GLU A 27 1.08 -12.41 -21.80
N ILE A 28 2.16 -12.66 -22.55
CA ILE A 28 3.25 -13.54 -22.10
C ILE A 28 3.92 -12.96 -20.86
N HIS A 29 4.19 -11.66 -20.84
CA HIS A 29 4.83 -11.02 -19.69
C HIS A 29 3.93 -11.02 -18.45
N LEU A 30 2.64 -10.71 -18.61
CA LEU A 30 1.64 -10.71 -17.53
C LEU A 30 1.51 -12.10 -16.89
N LYS A 31 1.64 -13.18 -17.66
CA LYS A 31 1.66 -14.56 -17.14
C LYS A 31 2.90 -14.90 -16.31
N SER A 32 4.00 -14.17 -16.50
CA SER A 32 5.30 -14.45 -15.87
C SER A 32 5.70 -13.47 -14.77
N CYS A 33 5.06 -12.31 -14.68
CA CYS A 33 5.42 -11.24 -13.77
C CYS A 33 4.23 -10.82 -12.89
N ASN A 34 4.26 -11.24 -11.63
CA ASN A 34 3.22 -10.92 -10.64
C ASN A 34 3.00 -9.42 -10.44
N ASN A 35 4.06 -8.60 -10.58
CA ASN A 35 3.97 -7.16 -10.36
C ASN A 35 3.21 -6.43 -11.49
N CYS A 36 3.56 -6.73 -12.75
CA CYS A 36 2.84 -6.17 -13.91
C CYS A 36 1.39 -6.65 -13.96
N PHE A 37 1.16 -7.89 -13.54
CA PHE A 37 -0.17 -8.47 -13.45
C PHE A 37 -1.06 -7.78 -12.40
N ALA A 38 -0.50 -7.45 -11.23
CA ALA A 38 -1.21 -6.70 -10.20
C ALA A 38 -1.59 -5.29 -10.67
N GLU A 39 -0.75 -4.62 -11.46
CA GLU A 39 -1.09 -3.32 -12.07
C GLU A 39 -2.24 -3.46 -13.08
N TYR A 40 -2.21 -4.51 -13.91
CA TYR A 40 -3.28 -4.79 -14.88
C TYR A 40 -4.63 -5.05 -14.19
N LYS A 41 -4.67 -5.83 -13.09
CA LYS A 41 -5.89 -6.11 -12.30
C LYS A 41 -6.56 -4.82 -11.83
N ARG A 42 -5.76 -3.84 -11.38
CA ARG A 42 -6.30 -2.55 -10.91
C ARG A 42 -6.92 -1.74 -12.03
N ILE A 43 -6.23 -1.64 -13.17
CA ILE A 43 -6.73 -0.87 -14.31
C ILE A 43 -8.03 -1.51 -14.82
N LYS A 44 -8.05 -2.83 -15.01
CA LYS A 44 -9.26 -3.54 -15.46
C LYS A 44 -10.43 -3.36 -14.49
N LYS A 45 -10.22 -3.56 -13.18
CA LYS A 45 -11.25 -3.38 -12.15
C LYS A 45 -11.77 -1.93 -12.09
N PHE A 46 -10.91 -0.94 -12.33
CA PHE A 46 -11.33 0.46 -12.43
C PHE A 46 -12.26 0.67 -13.62
N PHE A 47 -11.91 0.15 -14.81
CA PHE A 47 -12.75 0.26 -16.00
C PHE A 47 -14.07 -0.52 -15.90
N ASP A 48 -14.06 -1.69 -15.26
CA ASP A 48 -15.29 -2.46 -15.03
C ASP A 48 -16.24 -1.69 -14.08
N LYS A 49 -15.72 -1.06 -13.02
CA LYS A 49 -16.52 -0.15 -12.17
C LYS A 49 -17.03 1.10 -12.90
N LEU A 50 -16.28 1.61 -13.88
CA LEU A 50 -16.74 2.73 -14.71
C LEU A 50 -17.90 2.32 -15.63
N LYS A 51 -17.89 1.09 -16.15
CA LYS A 51 -19.01 0.55 -16.95
C LYS A 51 -20.28 0.43 -16.13
N ASP A 52 -20.15 0.10 -14.85
CA ASP A 52 -21.28 -0.05 -13.92
C ASP A 52 -21.77 1.29 -13.34
N MET A 53 -21.11 2.41 -13.65
CA MET A 53 -21.53 3.72 -13.16
C MET A 53 -22.73 4.23 -13.97
N PRO A 54 -23.82 4.66 -13.31
CA PRO A 54 -24.96 5.23 -14.00
C PRO A 54 -24.52 6.49 -14.77
N TYR A 55 -24.76 6.49 -16.09
CA TYR A 55 -24.41 7.60 -17.00
C TYR A 55 -25.14 8.92 -16.67
N SER A 56 -26.15 8.86 -15.81
CA SER A 56 -26.97 9.98 -15.39
C SER A 56 -27.30 9.84 -13.91
N ILE A 57 -26.72 10.69 -13.07
CA ILE A 57 -27.20 10.97 -11.73
C ILE A 57 -28.10 12.20 -11.88
N GLU A 58 -29.42 12.01 -11.88
CA GLU A 58 -30.34 13.15 -11.79
C GLU A 58 -30.13 13.78 -10.40
N PRO A 59 -29.63 15.03 -10.33
CA PRO A 59 -29.39 15.65 -9.04
C PRO A 59 -30.74 15.88 -8.33
N PRO A 60 -30.79 15.77 -6.99
CA PRO A 60 -32.00 16.02 -6.23
C PRO A 60 -32.58 17.40 -6.57
N THR A 61 -33.90 17.48 -6.76
CA THR A 61 -34.62 18.70 -7.18
C THR A 61 -34.32 19.89 -6.28
N ASP A 62 -34.08 19.63 -4.99
CA ASP A 62 -33.78 20.65 -3.99
C ASP A 62 -32.42 21.31 -4.24
N VAL A 63 -31.43 20.54 -4.70
CA VAL A 63 -30.09 21.05 -5.02
C VAL A 63 -30.16 21.92 -6.27
N ILE A 64 -30.92 21.51 -7.28
CA ILE A 64 -31.14 22.30 -8.50
C ILE A 64 -31.80 23.63 -8.14
N ALA A 65 -32.84 23.61 -7.31
CA ALA A 65 -33.54 24.81 -6.86
C ALA A 65 -32.60 25.76 -6.11
N MET A 66 -31.85 25.25 -5.13
CA MET A 66 -30.87 26.05 -4.38
C MET A 66 -29.79 26.63 -5.29
N LEU A 67 -29.24 25.84 -6.22
CA LEU A 67 -28.23 26.34 -7.16
C LEU A 67 -28.80 27.42 -8.07
N SER A 68 -30.02 27.23 -8.56
CA SER A 68 -30.69 28.21 -9.43
C SER A 68 -30.95 29.52 -8.70
N ASP A 69 -31.38 29.48 -7.44
CA ASP A 69 -31.59 30.67 -6.60
C ASP A 69 -30.27 31.39 -6.28
N GLU A 70 -29.20 30.64 -5.96
CA GLU A 70 -27.89 31.21 -5.67
C GLU A 70 -27.29 31.87 -6.92
N LEU A 71 -27.43 31.22 -8.09
CA LEU A 71 -26.98 31.76 -9.37
C LEU A 71 -27.79 32.98 -9.80
N LEU A 72 -29.11 32.99 -9.57
CA LEU A 72 -29.96 34.16 -9.82
C LEU A 72 -29.59 35.32 -8.91
N LYS A 73 -29.36 35.07 -7.61
CA LYS A 73 -28.88 36.11 -6.68
C LYS A 73 -27.53 36.67 -7.11
N LYS A 74 -26.62 35.82 -7.59
CA LYS A 74 -25.29 36.24 -8.06
C LYS A 74 -25.36 37.01 -9.38
N ALA A 75 -26.19 36.58 -10.32
CA ALA A 75 -26.43 37.30 -11.56
C ALA A 75 -27.09 38.68 -11.33
N VAL A 76 -28.02 38.76 -10.36
CA VAL A 76 -28.61 40.04 -9.94
C VAL A 76 -27.57 40.92 -9.26
N ALA A 77 -26.72 40.38 -8.38
CA ALA A 77 -25.63 41.12 -7.75
C ALA A 77 -24.61 41.65 -8.78
N ASP A 78 -24.25 40.83 -9.77
CA ASP A 78 -23.36 41.23 -10.87
C ASP A 78 -24.02 42.26 -11.81
N SER A 79 -25.35 42.25 -11.95
CA SER A 79 -26.08 43.25 -12.74
C SER A 79 -26.27 44.60 -12.04
N VAL A 80 -26.14 44.65 -10.71
CA VAL A 80 -26.21 45.89 -9.92
C VAL A 80 -24.83 46.57 -9.84
N GLU A 81 -23.73 45.83 -10.03
CA GLU A 81 -22.40 46.39 -10.19
C GLU A 81 -22.08 46.69 -11.67
N GLU A 82 -22.75 47.69 -12.25
CA GLU A 82 -22.26 48.36 -13.45
C GLU A 82 -21.04 49.22 -13.07
N LYS A 83 -19.92 48.57 -12.71
CA LYS A 83 -18.65 49.23 -12.41
C LYS A 83 -17.86 49.43 -13.70
N ALA A 84 -17.63 50.71 -13.98
CA ALA A 84 -16.85 51.24 -15.09
C ALA A 84 -15.62 50.39 -15.45
N GLN A 85 -15.48 50.07 -16.75
CA GLN A 85 -14.29 49.43 -17.29
C GLN A 85 -13.01 50.17 -16.86
N PRO A 86 -11.93 49.46 -16.47
CA PRO A 86 -10.69 50.11 -16.11
C PRO A 86 -10.09 50.80 -17.34
N LYS A 87 -9.97 52.13 -17.29
CA LYS A 87 -9.26 52.90 -18.33
C LYS A 87 -7.82 52.40 -18.43
N VAL A 88 -7.54 51.58 -19.44
CA VAL A 88 -6.20 51.09 -19.77
C VAL A 88 -5.29 52.29 -20.00
N ASN A 89 -4.23 52.42 -19.20
CA ASN A 89 -3.29 53.54 -19.32
C ASN A 89 -2.39 53.32 -20.55
N ILE A 90 -2.83 53.82 -21.71
CA ILE A 90 -2.19 53.66 -23.04
C ILE A 90 -0.70 54.03 -23.02
N ARG A 91 -0.28 54.96 -22.15
CA ARG A 91 1.14 55.36 -22.01
C ARG A 91 2.00 54.26 -21.40
N LYS A 92 1.47 53.48 -20.45
CA LYS A 92 2.21 52.36 -19.83
C LYS A 92 2.44 51.23 -20.84
N LEU A 93 1.41 50.94 -21.64
CA LEU A 93 1.45 49.93 -22.72
C LEU A 93 2.48 50.29 -23.81
N LYS A 94 2.51 51.54 -24.28
CA LYS A 94 3.53 52.00 -25.24
C LYS A 94 4.96 51.92 -24.68
N ARG A 95 5.15 52.22 -23.39
CA ARG A 95 6.47 52.12 -22.74
C ARG A 95 6.97 50.67 -22.68
N GLU A 96 6.09 49.73 -22.38
CA GLU A 96 6.46 48.31 -22.36
C GLU A 96 6.76 47.77 -23.76
N GLN A 97 5.99 48.17 -24.78
CA GLN A 97 6.29 47.81 -26.17
C GLN A 97 7.67 48.32 -26.62
N ILE A 98 8.02 49.58 -26.33
CA ILE A 98 9.35 50.13 -26.66
C ILE A 98 10.47 49.37 -25.92
N LYS A 99 10.22 48.96 -24.67
CA LYS A 99 11.18 48.19 -23.86
C LYS A 99 11.41 46.79 -24.45
N GLN A 100 10.35 46.11 -24.88
CA GLN A 100 10.43 44.82 -25.54
C GLN A 100 11.12 44.92 -26.91
N GLU A 101 10.86 45.98 -27.69
CA GLU A 101 11.49 46.19 -28.99
C GLU A 101 13.00 46.46 -28.87
N LYS A 102 13.45 47.20 -27.83
CA LYS A 102 14.87 47.36 -27.52
C LYS A 102 15.55 46.05 -27.15
N LEU A 103 14.88 45.20 -26.35
CA LEU A 103 15.40 43.89 -25.98
C LEU A 103 15.56 42.98 -27.21
N LEU A 104 14.59 43.01 -28.14
CA LEU A 104 14.65 42.26 -29.39
C LEU A 104 15.77 42.77 -30.33
N LYS A 105 16.01 44.08 -30.40
CA LYS A 105 17.14 44.64 -31.18
C LYS A 105 18.50 44.23 -30.60
N ASN A 106 18.63 44.22 -29.26
CA ASN A 106 19.86 43.78 -28.60
C ASN A 106 20.11 42.27 -28.78
N ALA A 107 19.05 41.45 -28.73
CA ALA A 107 19.15 40.01 -28.97
C ALA A 107 19.50 39.67 -30.43
N ARG A 108 19.00 40.47 -31.40
CA ARG A 108 19.30 40.29 -32.83
C ARG A 108 20.67 40.84 -33.27
N GLY A 109 21.27 41.74 -32.48
CA GLY A 109 22.62 42.29 -32.73
C GLY A 109 23.77 41.40 -32.25
N ALA A 110 23.51 40.28 -31.56
CA ALA A 110 24.51 39.41 -30.97
C ALA A 110 25.01 38.27 -31.90
N ILE A 111 24.77 38.38 -33.22
CA ILE A 111 25.29 37.42 -34.21
C ILE A 111 26.21 38.17 -35.17
N ARG A 112 27.50 37.82 -35.11
CA ARG A 112 28.68 38.30 -35.86
C ARG A 112 29.44 39.49 -35.25
N LYS A 113 30.56 39.16 -34.59
CA LYS A 113 31.92 39.35 -35.15
C LYS A 113 32.95 38.69 -34.23
N SER A 114 33.59 37.65 -34.74
CA SER A 114 34.87 37.14 -34.25
C SER A 114 35.96 38.20 -34.46
N HIS A 115 36.76 38.48 -33.43
CA HIS A 115 38.14 38.90 -33.68
C HIS A 115 39.07 38.42 -32.56
N VAL A 116 40.18 37.89 -33.05
CA VAL A 116 41.29 37.25 -32.38
C VAL A 116 42.36 38.30 -32.05
N THR A 117 43.19 37.99 -31.03
CA THR A 117 44.59 38.39 -30.75
C THR A 117 45.02 39.69 -30.05
N LYS A 118 45.95 39.45 -29.08
CA LYS A 118 47.14 40.21 -28.63
C LYS A 118 46.86 41.48 -27.78
N SER A 119 47.63 41.86 -26.75
CA SER A 119 49.04 41.64 -26.34
C SER A 119 49.18 41.99 -24.83
N ILE A 120 49.89 41.21 -24.00
CA ILE A 120 51.30 41.33 -23.53
C ILE A 120 51.68 42.67 -22.87
N PHE A 121 52.42 42.52 -21.74
CA PHE A 121 53.20 43.46 -20.90
C PHE A 121 52.45 43.94 -19.64
N THR A 122 52.97 43.81 -18.41
CA THR A 122 54.37 43.89 -17.95
C THR A 122 54.62 43.15 -16.61
N THR A 123 55.86 42.68 -16.49
CA THR A 123 56.76 42.68 -15.30
C THR A 123 56.51 41.78 -14.08
N ARG A 124 57.51 40.90 -13.90
CA ARG A 124 57.92 40.20 -12.67
C ARG A 124 58.20 41.16 -11.51
N ILE A 125 57.83 40.76 -10.30
CA ILE A 125 58.63 40.99 -9.10
C ILE A 125 58.63 39.70 -8.28
N SER A 126 59.84 39.17 -8.07
CA SER A 126 60.16 38.06 -7.18
C SER A 126 60.18 38.51 -5.72
N SER A 127 59.63 37.70 -4.81
CA SER A 127 60.14 37.46 -3.45
C SER A 127 59.28 36.38 -2.75
N PRO A 128 59.66 35.91 -1.56
CA PRO A 128 60.45 34.70 -1.35
C PRO A 128 59.60 33.52 -0.88
N VAL A 129 60.21 32.33 -0.92
CA VAL A 129 59.68 31.08 -0.35
C VAL A 129 59.33 31.30 1.11
N SER A 130 58.02 31.28 1.41
CA SER A 130 57.50 31.17 2.77
C SER A 130 57.06 29.73 3.00
N THR A 131 57.78 29.04 3.87
CA THR A 131 57.31 27.81 4.51
C THR A 131 56.15 28.16 5.43
N LYS A 132 54.93 28.07 4.90
CA LYS A 132 53.72 27.95 5.71
C LYS A 132 53.06 26.64 5.35
N ILE A 133 53.02 25.72 6.31
CA ILE A 133 51.97 24.72 6.39
C ILE A 133 50.69 25.51 6.75
N GLY A 134 50.20 26.26 5.78
CA GLY A 134 48.85 26.79 5.77
C GLY A 134 48.05 25.77 4.99
N LEU A 135 47.07 25.15 5.64
CA LEU A 135 46.01 24.48 4.90
C LEU A 135 45.48 25.52 3.91
N ASP A 136 45.74 25.31 2.62
CA ASP A 136 45.29 26.17 1.55
C ASP A 136 43.76 26.09 1.57
N LEU A 137 43.14 27.06 2.24
CA LEU A 137 41.73 27.03 2.65
C LEU A 137 40.83 26.75 1.44
N GLN A 138 41.23 27.21 0.26
CA GLN A 138 40.53 26.97 -0.99
C GLN A 138 40.60 25.51 -1.43
N LYS A 139 41.76 24.85 -1.28
CA LYS A 139 41.94 23.43 -1.62
C LYS A 139 41.35 22.50 -0.56
N THR A 140 41.40 22.86 0.73
CA THR A 140 40.76 22.07 1.78
C THR A 140 39.24 22.18 1.76
N ILE A 141 38.69 23.35 1.43
CA ILE A 141 37.24 23.49 1.18
C ILE A 141 36.83 22.68 -0.05
N LEU A 142 37.60 22.72 -1.14
CA LEU A 142 37.26 21.97 -2.36
C LEU A 142 37.25 20.44 -2.13
N THR A 143 38.09 19.93 -1.23
CA THR A 143 38.12 18.49 -0.89
C THR A 143 37.13 18.08 0.19
N LEU A 144 36.89 18.93 1.20
CA LEU A 144 35.98 18.61 2.30
C LEU A 144 34.51 18.88 1.96
N LEU A 145 34.20 19.88 1.14
CA LEU A 145 32.83 20.26 0.82
C LEU A 145 32.01 19.14 0.15
N PRO A 146 32.54 18.36 -0.81
CA PRO A 146 31.84 17.18 -1.33
C PRO A 146 31.56 16.14 -0.25
N LEU A 147 32.51 15.92 0.68
CA LEU A 147 32.39 14.92 1.74
C LEU A 147 31.35 15.34 2.79
N VAL A 148 31.30 16.63 3.11
CA VAL A 148 30.25 17.23 3.95
C VAL A 148 28.90 17.16 3.24
N LEU A 149 28.81 17.44 1.94
CA LEU A 149 27.56 17.32 1.18
C LEU A 149 27.06 15.87 1.11
N ILE A 150 27.95 14.89 0.97
CA ILE A 150 27.60 13.47 1.04
C ILE A 150 27.11 13.12 2.44
N ALA A 151 27.80 13.56 3.49
CA ALA A 151 27.38 13.32 4.88
C ALA A 151 26.02 13.96 5.20
N VAL A 152 25.80 15.20 4.78
CA VAL A 152 24.52 15.92 4.93
C VAL A 152 23.44 15.24 4.10
N GLY A 153 23.74 14.84 2.86
CA GLY A 153 22.82 14.11 1.99
C GLY A 153 22.41 12.76 2.58
N TYR A 154 23.36 12.02 3.16
CA TYR A 154 23.10 10.80 3.91
C TYR A 154 22.24 11.06 5.15
N PHE A 155 22.52 12.13 5.90
CA PHE A 155 21.74 12.49 7.09
C PHE A 155 20.30 12.87 6.73
N ILE A 156 20.10 13.60 5.64
CA ILE A 156 18.77 13.92 5.11
C ILE A 156 18.05 12.64 4.67
N TYR A 157 18.74 11.75 3.95
CA TYR A 157 18.19 10.46 3.51
C TYR A 157 17.80 9.57 4.69
N ASP A 158 18.67 9.39 5.69
CA ASP A 158 18.38 8.61 6.90
C ASP A 158 17.21 9.20 7.70
N PHE A 159 17.13 10.53 7.76
CA PHE A 159 16.00 11.22 8.39
C PHE A 159 14.68 11.00 7.63
N THR A 160 14.73 10.85 6.30
CA THR A 160 13.54 10.52 5.49
C THR A 160 13.07 9.06 5.65
N LEU A 161 13.89 8.18 6.24
CA LEU A 161 13.55 6.79 6.54
C LEU A 161 12.93 6.59 7.93
N LEU A 162 12.79 7.65 8.72
CA LEU A 162 12.08 7.65 9.99
C LEU A 162 10.57 7.72 9.73
N ASN A 163 9.85 6.61 9.94
CA ASN A 163 8.39 6.64 10.04
C ASN A 163 7.92 6.98 11.47
N SER A 164 8.84 7.08 12.43
CA SER A 164 8.60 7.42 13.84
C SER A 164 8.75 8.92 14.11
N PRO A 165 7.98 9.53 15.04
CA PRO A 165 6.87 8.94 15.79
C PRO A 165 5.62 8.76 14.92
N TRP A 166 4.84 7.73 15.21
CA TRP A 166 3.54 7.52 14.59
C TRP A 166 2.53 8.52 15.15
N LYS A 167 1.64 9.03 14.31
CA LYS A 167 0.62 9.98 14.74
C LYS A 167 -0.59 9.23 15.28
N VAL A 168 -0.98 9.52 16.52
CA VAL A 168 -2.12 8.93 17.20
C VAL A 168 -3.16 10.00 17.47
N ARG A 169 -4.36 9.82 16.93
CA ARG A 169 -5.51 10.69 17.18
C ARG A 169 -6.54 9.95 18.01
N THR A 170 -6.85 10.48 19.19
CA THR A 170 -7.96 9.99 20.01
C THR A 170 -9.28 10.32 19.33
N ILE A 171 -10.11 9.31 19.10
CA ILE A 171 -11.50 9.51 18.64
C ILE A 171 -12.41 9.73 19.85
N MET A 172 -12.22 8.90 20.88
CA MET A 172 -13.11 8.82 22.03
C MET A 172 -12.29 8.43 23.26
N GLY A 173 -12.71 8.90 24.44
CA GLY A 173 -12.07 8.58 25.72
C GLY A 173 -10.66 9.15 25.88
N ASN A 174 -9.82 8.45 26.67
CA ASN A 174 -8.45 8.84 26.97
C ASN A 174 -7.49 7.70 26.58
N VAL A 175 -6.70 7.92 25.55
CA VAL A 175 -5.64 6.99 25.14
C VAL A 175 -4.43 7.20 26.04
N ILE A 176 -3.92 6.13 26.63
CA ILE A 176 -2.73 6.14 27.49
C ILE A 176 -1.55 5.68 26.65
N ILE A 177 -0.54 6.54 26.49
CA ILE A 177 0.73 6.21 25.85
C ILE A 177 1.83 6.17 26.91
N ASN A 178 2.53 5.04 27.01
CA ASN A 178 3.62 4.84 27.95
C ASN A 178 3.27 5.22 29.42
N GLY A 179 2.06 4.86 29.84
CA GLY A 179 1.55 5.11 31.20
C GLY A 179 1.07 6.55 31.48
N ARG A 180 1.03 7.42 30.47
CA ARG A 180 0.52 8.81 30.59
C ARG A 180 -0.62 9.05 29.61
N VAL A 181 -1.59 9.87 30.00
CA VAL A 181 -2.67 10.29 29.07
C VAL A 181 -2.03 11.06 27.91
N SER A 182 -2.30 10.61 26.69
CA SER A 182 -1.68 11.18 25.48
C SER A 182 -2.14 12.61 25.26
N THR A 183 -1.18 13.54 25.24
CA THR A 183 -1.39 14.95 24.84
C THR A 183 -0.61 15.32 23.58
N THR A 184 0.38 14.51 23.21
CA THR A 184 1.35 14.80 22.16
C THR A 184 0.98 14.22 20.80
N GLU A 185 -0.08 13.40 20.73
CA GLU A 185 -0.52 12.69 19.51
C GLU A 185 0.58 11.90 18.81
N ARG A 186 1.62 11.49 19.55
CA ARG A 186 2.82 10.81 19.06
C ARG A 186 3.02 9.50 19.79
N TRP A 187 3.42 8.48 19.06
CA TRP A 187 3.75 7.16 19.58
C TRP A 187 5.11 6.71 19.04
N GLU A 188 6.07 6.51 19.95
CA GLU A 188 7.45 6.20 19.64
C GLU A 188 7.78 4.71 19.78
N GLU A 189 8.92 4.30 19.21
CA GLU A 189 9.37 2.92 19.31
C GLU A 189 9.54 2.50 20.78
N LYS A 190 9.11 1.27 21.07
CA LYS A 190 9.07 0.61 22.39
C LYS A 190 8.03 1.19 23.35
N GLU A 191 7.30 2.23 22.96
CA GLU A 191 6.19 2.71 23.77
C GLU A 191 4.97 1.82 23.63
N SER A 192 4.16 1.80 24.68
CA SER A 192 2.87 1.13 24.67
C SER A 192 1.73 2.11 24.46
N LEU A 193 0.66 1.63 23.82
CA LEU A 193 -0.61 2.32 23.65
C LEU A 193 -1.71 1.48 24.27
N VAL A 194 -2.49 2.08 25.19
CA VAL A 194 -3.60 1.43 25.89
C VAL A 194 -4.87 2.24 25.69
N THR A 195 -5.96 1.54 25.37
CA THR A 195 -7.32 2.08 25.36
C THR A 195 -8.16 1.35 26.41
N ASP A 196 -8.96 2.08 27.18
CA ASP A 196 -9.94 1.50 28.11
C ASP A 196 -11.22 1.03 27.40
N SER A 197 -12.27 0.74 28.17
CA SER A 197 -13.57 0.24 27.68
C SER A 197 -14.41 1.27 26.91
N TYR A 198 -13.98 2.53 26.84
CA TYR A 198 -14.66 3.58 26.09
C TYR A 198 -13.73 4.31 25.11
N SER A 199 -12.42 4.07 25.21
CA SER A 199 -11.43 4.79 24.42
C SER A 199 -11.24 4.16 23.05
N LYS A 200 -11.13 5.01 22.03
CA LYS A 200 -10.82 4.62 20.64
C LYS A 200 -9.77 5.55 20.08
N ALA A 201 -8.87 5.00 19.27
CA ALA A 201 -7.78 5.75 18.66
C ALA A 201 -7.65 5.43 17.17
N VAL A 202 -7.10 6.38 16.42
CA VAL A 202 -6.60 6.14 15.07
C VAL A 202 -5.11 6.39 15.06
N ILE A 203 -4.37 5.42 14.55
CA ILE A 203 -2.94 5.51 14.33
C ILE A 203 -2.73 5.66 12.82
N ASN A 204 -2.03 6.72 12.43
CA ASN A 204 -1.64 6.93 11.04
C ASN A 204 -0.18 6.54 10.87
N VAL A 205 0.06 5.45 10.13
CA VAL A 205 1.39 4.99 9.76
C VAL A 205 1.74 5.62 8.42
N LEU A 206 2.77 6.48 8.41
CA LEU A 206 3.12 7.27 7.23
C LEU A 206 3.36 6.36 6.01
N ASN A 207 2.74 6.71 4.88
CA ASN A 207 2.84 5.99 3.61
C ASN A 207 2.60 4.47 3.73
N THR A 208 1.85 4.01 4.74
CA THR A 208 1.64 2.58 4.96
C THR A 208 0.16 2.30 5.16
N ALA A 209 -0.40 2.59 6.34
CA ALA A 209 -1.76 2.19 6.69
C ALA A 209 -2.38 3.16 7.69
N ARG A 210 -3.71 3.13 7.77
CA ARG A 210 -4.47 3.67 8.90
C ARG A 210 -4.92 2.51 9.78
N ILE A 211 -4.64 2.58 11.08
CA ILE A 211 -5.02 1.56 12.05
C ILE A 211 -6.05 2.17 13.00
N GLU A 212 -7.24 1.62 13.03
CA GLU A 212 -8.28 1.97 14.00
C GLU A 212 -8.19 1.01 15.18
N VAL A 213 -7.97 1.56 16.37
CA VAL A 213 -7.83 0.82 17.62
C VAL A 213 -9.12 0.96 18.40
N GLY A 214 -9.77 -0.16 18.68
CA GLY A 214 -10.99 -0.18 19.48
C GLY A 214 -10.71 -0.30 20.97
N GLU A 215 -11.79 -0.46 21.72
CA GLU A 215 -11.82 -0.52 23.19
C GLU A 215 -10.99 -1.69 23.74
N ASN A 216 -10.50 -1.54 24.97
CA ASN A 216 -9.75 -2.55 25.72
C ASN A 216 -8.46 -3.07 25.05
N SER A 217 -7.91 -2.30 24.11
CA SER A 217 -6.71 -2.67 23.37
C SER A 217 -5.40 -2.33 24.07
N PHE A 218 -4.39 -3.18 23.87
CA PHE A 218 -3.02 -2.97 24.30
C PHE A 218 -2.03 -3.31 23.18
N LEU A 219 -1.29 -2.30 22.77
CA LEU A 219 -0.37 -2.33 21.63
C LEU A 219 1.03 -1.89 22.06
N ILE A 220 2.06 -2.43 21.42
CA ILE A 220 3.45 -2.00 21.58
C ILE A 220 4.04 -1.71 20.21
N LEU A 221 4.60 -0.52 20.02
CA LEU A 221 5.30 -0.18 18.78
C LEU A 221 6.69 -0.81 18.82
N GLN A 222 6.93 -1.86 18.05
CA GLN A 222 8.21 -2.56 18.07
C GLN A 222 9.23 -1.89 17.15
N LYS A 223 8.79 -1.45 15.97
CA LYS A 223 9.67 -0.83 14.98
C LYS A 223 8.91 0.13 14.06
N ALA A 224 9.54 1.26 13.76
CA ALA A 224 9.01 2.33 12.92
C ALA A 224 10.10 3.01 12.07
N LYS A 225 11.22 2.31 11.80
CA LYS A 225 12.33 2.77 10.95
C LYS A 225 12.64 1.74 9.85
N ASP A 226 13.34 2.17 8.81
CA ASP A 226 13.95 1.33 7.76
C ASP A 226 12.94 0.54 6.92
N LYS A 227 11.80 1.17 6.62
CA LYS A 227 10.67 0.52 5.91
C LYS A 227 10.16 -0.74 6.63
N GLN A 228 10.32 -0.83 7.94
CA GLN A 228 9.76 -1.90 8.75
C GLN A 228 8.82 -1.27 9.78
N ASN A 229 7.51 -1.37 9.53
CA ASN A 229 6.50 -0.99 10.50
C ASN A 229 6.04 -2.26 11.21
N ARG A 230 6.33 -2.37 12.50
CA ARG A 230 5.98 -3.55 13.29
C ARG A 230 5.37 -3.15 14.62
N ILE A 231 4.19 -3.68 14.88
CA ILE A 231 3.50 -3.55 16.16
C ILE A 231 3.25 -4.92 16.75
N LYS A 232 3.16 -4.99 18.07
CA LYS A 232 2.66 -6.16 18.79
C LYS A 232 1.28 -5.83 19.35
N LEU A 233 0.28 -6.64 18.99
CA LEU A 233 -1.03 -6.60 19.62
C LEU A 233 -1.06 -7.65 20.73
N VAL A 234 -1.30 -7.20 21.96
CA VAL A 234 -1.34 -8.08 23.13
C VAL A 234 -2.78 -8.46 23.49
N LYS A 235 -3.73 -7.52 23.36
CA LYS A 235 -5.17 -7.76 23.53
C LYS A 235 -6.01 -6.68 22.86
N GLY A 236 -7.30 -6.94 22.69
CA GLY A 236 -8.30 -6.00 22.16
C GLY A 236 -8.55 -6.19 20.68
N ASN A 237 -8.96 -5.12 20.00
CA ASN A 237 -9.29 -5.17 18.59
C ASN A 237 -8.66 -4.04 17.79
N LEU A 238 -8.27 -4.36 16.57
CA LEU A 238 -7.77 -3.40 15.60
C LEU A 238 -8.40 -3.66 14.24
N ARG A 239 -8.58 -2.59 13.48
CA ARG A 239 -8.91 -2.63 12.06
C ARG A 239 -7.83 -1.89 11.29
N VAL A 240 -7.19 -2.56 10.35
CA VAL A 240 -6.20 -1.97 9.45
C VAL A 240 -6.86 -1.66 8.13
N ILE A 241 -6.65 -0.45 7.64
CA ILE A 241 -7.11 0.02 6.34
C ILE A 241 -5.87 0.41 5.55
N ASN A 242 -5.57 -0.34 4.49
CA ASN A 242 -4.42 -0.13 3.65
C ASN A 242 -4.78 -0.09 2.16
N ASN A 243 -4.35 1.00 1.49
CA ASN A 243 -4.52 1.18 0.04
C ASN A 243 -3.17 1.24 -0.70
N ASN A 244 -2.05 0.99 -0.01
CA ASN A 244 -0.72 1.03 -0.59
C ASN A 244 -0.42 -0.27 -1.35
N LEU A 245 0.33 -0.14 -2.44
CA LEU A 245 0.77 -1.20 -3.35
C LEU A 245 1.70 -2.21 -2.68
N MET A 246 2.59 -1.75 -1.80
CA MET A 246 3.53 -2.59 -1.08
C MET A 246 3.61 -2.13 0.36
N PRO A 247 2.64 -2.53 1.19
CA PRO A 247 2.66 -2.15 2.58
C PRO A 247 3.73 -2.94 3.33
N TYR A 248 4.47 -2.23 4.18
CA TYR A 248 5.44 -2.83 5.07
C TYR A 248 4.93 -2.76 6.50
N LEU A 249 3.76 -3.35 6.77
CA LEU A 249 3.17 -3.45 8.10
C LEU A 249 3.11 -4.91 8.52
N SER A 250 3.70 -5.21 9.67
CA SER A 250 3.56 -6.50 10.34
C SER A 250 2.99 -6.34 11.74
N ILE A 251 2.12 -7.26 12.12
CA ILE A 251 1.46 -7.27 13.43
C ILE A 251 1.79 -8.60 14.10
N GLU A 252 2.56 -8.53 15.18
CA GLU A 252 2.86 -9.70 16.00
C GLU A 252 1.66 -9.97 16.94
N VAL A 253 1.17 -11.21 16.89
CA VAL A 253 0.10 -11.72 17.76
C VAL A 253 0.48 -13.11 18.24
N ASP A 254 0.53 -13.30 19.56
CA ASP A 254 1.05 -14.52 20.21
C ASP A 254 2.42 -14.96 19.61
N ASN A 255 2.47 -16.11 18.94
CA ASN A 255 3.65 -16.67 18.29
C ASN A 255 3.63 -16.54 16.75
N SER A 256 2.72 -15.72 16.23
CA SER A 256 2.50 -15.51 14.80
C SER A 256 2.78 -14.06 14.41
N VAL A 257 3.20 -13.84 13.17
CA VAL A 257 3.37 -12.51 12.58
C VAL A 257 2.43 -12.39 11.39
N ILE A 258 1.55 -11.41 11.43
CA ILE A 258 0.60 -11.13 10.35
C ILE A 258 1.20 -10.05 9.47
N HIS A 259 1.48 -10.39 8.23
CA HIS A 259 1.99 -9.47 7.23
C HIS A 259 0.83 -8.94 6.39
N ASP A 260 0.72 -7.60 6.37
CA ASP A 260 -0.19 -6.91 5.48
C ASP A 260 0.31 -7.05 4.04
N ARG A 261 -0.53 -7.61 3.15
CA ARG A 261 -0.23 -7.75 1.72
C ARG A 261 -1.07 -6.83 0.83
N GLY A 262 -1.71 -5.80 1.43
CA GLY A 262 -2.43 -4.76 0.70
C GLY A 262 -3.94 -4.91 0.80
N GLY A 263 -4.48 -4.77 2.01
CA GLY A 263 -5.89 -5.01 2.27
C GLY A 263 -6.53 -4.18 3.38
N THR A 264 -7.81 -4.49 3.63
CA THR A 264 -8.52 -4.06 4.85
C THR A 264 -8.89 -5.28 5.65
N PHE A 265 -8.55 -5.29 6.94
CA PHE A 265 -8.74 -6.46 7.79
C PHE A 265 -8.90 -6.07 9.26
N GLU A 266 -9.49 -6.98 10.03
CA GLU A 266 -9.77 -6.84 11.44
C GLU A 266 -9.08 -7.97 12.22
N ILE A 267 -8.45 -7.62 13.34
CA ILE A 267 -7.87 -8.57 14.30
C ILE A 267 -8.56 -8.34 15.64
N LYS A 268 -9.11 -9.41 16.22
CA LYS A 268 -9.70 -9.40 17.57
C LYS A 268 -9.03 -10.45 18.43
N ILE A 269 -8.59 -10.08 19.62
CA ILE A 269 -8.12 -11.00 20.65
C ILE A 269 -9.15 -11.02 21.75
N ASP A 270 -9.76 -12.18 21.99
CA ASP A 270 -10.74 -12.38 23.06
C ASP A 270 -10.07 -12.58 24.44
N ASP A 271 -10.89 -12.71 25.48
CA ASP A 271 -10.41 -12.93 26.84
C ASP A 271 -9.71 -14.28 27.03
N ASN A 272 -9.97 -15.26 26.15
CA ASN A 272 -9.29 -16.55 26.11
C ASN A 272 -7.99 -16.52 25.29
N SER A 273 -7.56 -15.33 24.84
CA SER A 273 -6.41 -15.12 23.95
C SER A 273 -6.55 -15.78 22.57
N ILE A 274 -7.77 -16.12 22.15
CA ILE A 274 -8.06 -16.56 20.78
C ILE A 274 -8.03 -15.32 19.90
N THR A 275 -7.22 -15.38 18.85
CA THR A 275 -7.11 -14.32 17.85
C THR A 275 -8.00 -14.64 16.66
N SER A 276 -9.03 -13.85 16.41
CA SER A 276 -9.85 -13.94 15.21
C SER A 276 -9.39 -12.91 14.18
N LEU A 277 -9.02 -13.40 12.99
CA LEU A 277 -8.61 -12.60 11.84
C LEU A 277 -9.72 -12.62 10.80
N LYS A 278 -10.16 -11.45 10.37
CA LYS A 278 -11.17 -11.30 9.31
C LYS A 278 -10.64 -10.37 8.24
N VAL A 279 -10.65 -10.82 6.99
CA VAL A 279 -10.22 -10.01 5.85
C VAL A 279 -11.43 -9.47 5.12
N GLU A 280 -11.51 -8.14 5.02
CA GLU A 280 -12.60 -7.45 4.32
C GLU A 280 -12.25 -7.15 2.85
N TYR A 281 -10.95 -6.97 2.56
CA TYR A 281 -10.46 -6.69 1.22
C TYR A 281 -8.99 -7.09 1.09
N GLY A 282 -8.61 -7.64 -0.06
CA GLY A 282 -7.24 -8.11 -0.33
C GLY A 282 -6.94 -9.41 0.43
N TYR A 283 -5.67 -9.67 0.71
CA TYR A 283 -5.26 -10.86 1.45
C TYR A 283 -4.18 -10.56 2.49
N LEU A 284 -3.98 -11.51 3.39
CA LEU A 284 -2.97 -11.50 4.44
C LEU A 284 -2.10 -12.73 4.37
N GLU A 285 -0.89 -12.59 4.90
CA GLU A 285 -0.03 -13.73 5.18
C GLU A 285 0.22 -13.82 6.69
N ILE A 286 0.01 -15.01 7.24
CA ILE A 286 0.29 -15.35 8.62
C ILE A 286 1.56 -16.19 8.62
N GLU A 287 2.64 -15.66 9.16
CA GLU A 287 3.90 -16.37 9.34
C GLU A 287 3.97 -16.94 10.76
N GLN A 288 4.18 -18.26 10.87
CA GLN A 288 4.38 -18.93 12.16
C GLN A 288 5.42 -20.04 12.02
N LYS A 289 6.47 -19.99 12.86
CA LYS A 289 7.55 -21.02 12.89
C LYS A 289 8.15 -21.32 11.49
N GLY A 290 8.30 -20.30 10.65
CA GLY A 290 8.85 -20.42 9.29
C GLY A 290 7.90 -21.07 8.27
N ARG A 291 6.59 -21.08 8.56
CA ARG A 291 5.52 -21.44 7.62
C ARG A 291 4.64 -20.24 7.37
N SER A 292 4.18 -20.09 6.14
CA SER A 292 3.26 -19.04 5.71
C SER A 292 1.89 -19.65 5.46
N TYR A 293 0.85 -19.00 5.96
CA TYR A 293 -0.55 -19.31 5.71
C TYR A 293 -1.20 -18.07 5.11
N PHE A 294 -2.01 -18.24 4.08
CA PHE A 294 -2.66 -17.12 3.41
C PHE A 294 -4.14 -17.07 3.74
N LEU A 295 -4.66 -15.86 3.92
CA LEU A 295 -6.05 -15.59 4.24
C LEU A 295 -6.58 -14.53 3.29
N ASP A 296 -7.58 -14.89 2.49
CA ASP A 296 -8.13 -14.05 1.43
C ASP A 296 -9.37 -13.25 1.85
N GLU A 297 -9.79 -12.32 1.02
CA GLU A 297 -11.01 -11.52 1.16
C GLU A 297 -12.23 -12.39 1.50
N GLY A 298 -12.99 -11.95 2.49
CA GLY A 298 -14.20 -12.65 2.94
C GLY A 298 -13.93 -13.87 3.81
N TYR A 299 -12.67 -14.25 4.07
CA TYR A 299 -12.32 -15.33 4.98
C TYR A 299 -12.06 -14.85 6.41
N ILE A 300 -12.34 -15.78 7.33
CA ILE A 300 -12.03 -15.68 8.74
C ILE A 300 -11.09 -16.83 9.11
N CYS A 301 -10.10 -16.55 9.95
CA CYS A 301 -9.23 -17.55 10.54
C CYS A 301 -9.04 -17.24 12.02
N ASP A 302 -9.29 -18.25 12.86
CA ASP A 302 -9.02 -18.17 14.29
C ASP A 302 -7.65 -18.77 14.60
N ILE A 303 -6.95 -18.23 15.60
CA ILE A 303 -5.66 -18.70 16.09
C ILE A 303 -5.80 -18.89 17.59
N HIS A 304 -5.84 -20.15 18.02
CA HIS A 304 -5.84 -20.49 19.44
C HIS A 304 -4.43 -20.34 20.04
N PRO A 305 -4.32 -20.02 21.34
CA PRO A 305 -3.03 -19.90 22.02
C PRO A 305 -2.16 -21.13 21.81
N ASN A 306 -0.87 -20.92 21.51
CA ASN A 306 0.12 -21.99 21.29
C ASN A 306 -0.21 -22.99 20.16
N SER A 307 -1.20 -22.67 19.31
CA SER A 307 -1.66 -23.53 18.20
C SER A 307 -1.25 -22.94 16.85
N HIS A 308 -1.31 -23.76 15.80
CA HIS A 308 -1.19 -23.24 14.44
C HIS A 308 -2.45 -22.44 14.05
N PRO A 309 -2.37 -21.57 13.02
CA PRO A 309 -3.57 -20.96 12.47
C PRO A 309 -4.64 -21.99 12.11
N GLY A 310 -5.88 -21.71 12.46
CA GLY A 310 -7.05 -22.52 12.11
C GLY A 310 -7.25 -22.63 10.61
N THR A 311 -8.19 -23.46 10.19
CA THR A 311 -8.52 -23.60 8.77
C THR A 311 -9.41 -22.42 8.41
N PRO A 312 -9.04 -21.60 7.41
CA PRO A 312 -9.82 -20.43 7.05
C PRO A 312 -11.18 -20.85 6.50
N TYR A 313 -12.24 -20.15 6.86
CA TYR A 313 -13.60 -20.36 6.35
C TYR A 313 -14.21 -19.04 5.89
N ARG A 314 -15.12 -19.06 4.91
CA ARG A 314 -15.74 -17.81 4.46
C ARG A 314 -16.80 -17.32 5.43
N ILE A 315 -16.96 -16.00 5.47
CA ILE A 315 -17.97 -15.34 6.28
C ILE A 315 -19.40 -15.71 5.86
N ASP A 316 -19.61 -16.04 4.58
CA ASP A 316 -20.89 -16.40 3.97
C ASP A 316 -21.13 -17.92 3.89
N SER A 317 -20.16 -18.77 4.28
CA SER A 317 -20.36 -20.22 4.34
C SER A 317 -21.47 -20.62 5.31
N SER A 318 -22.04 -21.81 5.12
CA SER A 318 -23.06 -22.37 6.01
C SER A 318 -22.55 -22.51 7.45
N ASN A 319 -23.47 -22.42 8.43
CA ASN A 319 -23.12 -22.59 9.83
C ASN A 319 -22.62 -24.01 10.12
N GLU A 320 -23.14 -24.99 9.38
CA GLU A 320 -22.70 -26.39 9.42
C GLU A 320 -21.23 -26.51 9.02
N LEU A 321 -20.80 -25.88 7.92
CA LEU A 321 -19.40 -25.91 7.48
C LEU A 321 -18.48 -25.25 8.52
N LYS A 322 -18.86 -24.06 8.99
CA LYS A 322 -18.09 -23.32 10.01
C LYS A 322 -17.92 -24.13 11.29
N ASN A 323 -18.98 -24.79 11.74
CA ASN A 323 -18.93 -25.64 12.93
C ASN A 323 -18.06 -26.88 12.72
N GLU A 324 -18.10 -27.52 11.55
CA GLU A 324 -17.24 -28.68 11.27
C GLU A 324 -15.76 -28.30 11.14
N VAL A 325 -15.45 -27.15 10.56
CA VAL A 325 -14.09 -26.59 10.56
C VAL A 325 -13.58 -26.39 11.99
N LYS A 326 -14.40 -25.76 12.86
CA LYS A 326 -14.05 -25.56 14.27
C LYS A 326 -13.84 -26.89 15.01
N LYS A 327 -14.71 -27.88 14.78
CA LYS A 327 -14.58 -29.21 15.38
C LYS A 327 -13.29 -29.91 14.95
N PHE A 328 -12.96 -29.81 13.66
CA PHE A 328 -11.74 -30.39 13.11
C PHE A 328 -10.50 -29.77 13.76
N ASP A 329 -10.40 -28.44 13.80
CA ASP A 329 -9.20 -27.75 14.31
C ASP A 329 -9.05 -27.83 15.84
N TYR A 330 -10.16 -27.82 16.60
CA TYR A 330 -10.09 -27.58 18.05
C TYR A 330 -10.85 -28.58 18.95
N GLU A 331 -11.72 -29.44 18.39
CA GLU A 331 -12.55 -30.36 19.18
C GLU A 331 -12.27 -31.84 18.86
N ASN A 332 -11.12 -32.13 18.24
CA ASN A 332 -10.71 -33.49 17.83
C ASN A 332 -11.73 -34.19 16.91
N GLY A 333 -12.38 -33.45 16.01
CA GLY A 333 -13.37 -34.02 15.06
C GLY A 333 -12.80 -35.07 14.10
N GLY A 334 -11.48 -35.04 13.86
CA GLY A 334 -10.76 -36.03 13.06
C GLY A 334 -11.33 -36.22 11.66
N ASP A 335 -11.19 -37.44 11.14
CA ASP A 335 -11.59 -37.82 9.78
C ASP A 335 -13.08 -37.59 9.48
N ASN A 336 -13.96 -37.70 10.49
CA ASN A 336 -15.40 -37.47 10.30
C ASN A 336 -15.67 -36.01 9.95
N SER A 337 -15.06 -35.06 10.66
CA SER A 337 -15.20 -33.63 10.32
C SER A 337 -14.59 -33.31 8.96
N VAL A 338 -13.47 -33.94 8.56
CA VAL A 338 -12.92 -33.79 7.20
C VAL A 338 -13.94 -34.20 6.14
N GLN A 339 -14.60 -35.35 6.31
CA GLN A 339 -15.63 -35.80 5.38
C GLN A 339 -16.80 -34.82 5.31
N GLN A 340 -17.28 -34.32 6.45
CA GLN A 340 -18.37 -33.33 6.47
C GLN A 340 -17.96 -32.02 5.82
N ILE A 341 -16.74 -31.54 6.06
CA ILE A 341 -16.21 -30.34 5.40
C ILE A 341 -16.21 -30.51 3.88
N ILE A 342 -15.72 -31.64 3.36
CA ILE A 342 -15.70 -31.93 1.91
C ILE A 342 -17.12 -31.98 1.31
N LEU A 343 -18.08 -32.51 2.07
CA LEU A 343 -19.48 -32.63 1.63
C LEU A 343 -20.21 -31.27 1.62
N LEU A 344 -19.95 -30.43 2.63
CA LEU A 344 -20.61 -29.14 2.81
C LEU A 344 -19.98 -28.02 1.97
N ALA A 345 -18.69 -28.15 1.62
CA ALA A 345 -17.96 -27.15 0.85
C ALA A 345 -18.53 -26.95 -0.56
N THR A 346 -18.76 -25.68 -0.89
CA THR A 346 -19.21 -25.20 -2.20
C THR A 346 -18.03 -24.65 -3.00
N GLU A 347 -18.26 -24.24 -4.25
CA GLU A 347 -17.24 -23.64 -5.12
C GLU A 347 -16.51 -22.45 -4.46
N SER A 348 -17.18 -21.65 -3.64
CA SER A 348 -16.56 -20.54 -2.94
C SER A 348 -15.64 -20.98 -1.80
N ASP A 349 -15.76 -22.20 -1.28
CA ASP A 349 -15.01 -22.69 -0.12
C ASP A 349 -13.68 -23.39 -0.49
N MET A 350 -13.23 -23.26 -1.74
CA MET A 350 -12.09 -24.04 -2.22
C MET A 350 -10.75 -23.68 -1.54
N LEU A 351 -10.55 -22.43 -1.11
CA LEU A 351 -9.38 -22.07 -0.29
C LEU A 351 -9.44 -22.70 1.12
N THR A 352 -10.63 -22.94 1.67
CA THR A 352 -10.79 -23.73 2.91
C THR A 352 -10.31 -25.16 2.71
N LEU A 353 -10.72 -25.79 1.61
CA LEU A 353 -10.31 -27.15 1.27
C LEU A 353 -8.80 -27.24 0.97
N LEU A 354 -8.24 -26.24 0.29
CA LEU A 354 -6.82 -26.20 -0.02
C LEU A 354 -5.98 -26.09 1.26
N ALA A 355 -6.36 -25.19 2.18
CA ALA A 355 -5.69 -25.05 3.48
C ALA A 355 -5.80 -26.33 4.34
N LEU A 356 -6.87 -27.11 4.17
CA LEU A 356 -7.08 -28.36 4.88
C LEU A 356 -6.08 -29.46 4.46
N ILE A 357 -5.54 -29.42 3.23
CA ILE A 357 -4.61 -30.45 2.70
C ILE A 357 -3.40 -30.65 3.62
N GLU A 358 -2.84 -29.57 4.15
CA GLU A 358 -1.66 -29.61 5.02
C GLU A 358 -1.92 -30.27 6.39
N LYS A 359 -3.18 -30.34 6.80
CA LYS A 359 -3.60 -30.77 8.14
C LYS A 359 -4.13 -32.20 8.19
N VAL A 360 -4.42 -32.80 7.04
CA VAL A 360 -5.03 -34.12 6.95
C VAL A 360 -4.03 -35.21 6.54
N SER A 361 -4.47 -36.47 6.67
CA SER A 361 -3.73 -37.64 6.23
C SER A 361 -3.66 -37.73 4.70
N GLU A 362 -2.67 -38.47 4.19
CA GLU A 362 -2.38 -38.59 2.76
C GLU A 362 -3.58 -39.09 1.93
N SER A 363 -4.42 -39.96 2.50
CA SER A 363 -5.63 -40.47 1.86
C SER A 363 -6.64 -39.36 1.55
N TYR A 364 -6.84 -38.40 2.46
CA TYR A 364 -7.72 -37.25 2.23
C TYR A 364 -7.12 -36.20 1.31
N ARG A 365 -5.78 -36.05 1.26
CA ARG A 365 -5.14 -35.08 0.37
C ARG A 365 -5.48 -35.32 -1.10
N SER A 366 -5.53 -36.57 -1.52
CA SER A 366 -5.93 -36.92 -2.90
C SER A 366 -7.40 -36.62 -3.18
N ILE A 367 -8.28 -36.83 -2.18
CA ILE A 367 -9.71 -36.52 -2.29
C ILE A 367 -9.92 -35.00 -2.38
N LEU A 368 -9.27 -34.24 -1.50
CA LEU A 368 -9.30 -32.77 -1.50
C LEU A 368 -8.76 -32.21 -2.82
N PHE A 369 -7.63 -32.72 -3.31
CA PHE A 369 -7.08 -32.33 -4.61
C PHE A 369 -8.12 -32.47 -5.71
N ASN A 370 -8.74 -33.65 -5.83
CA ASN A 370 -9.72 -33.90 -6.90
C ASN A 370 -10.96 -33.01 -6.77
N LYS A 371 -11.42 -32.76 -5.53
CA LYS A 371 -12.57 -31.87 -5.27
C LYS A 371 -12.26 -30.43 -5.67
N ILE A 372 -11.08 -29.91 -5.34
CA ILE A 372 -10.65 -28.56 -5.72
C ILE A 372 -10.45 -28.47 -7.23
N ALA A 373 -9.74 -29.42 -7.83
CA ALA A 373 -9.44 -29.46 -9.26
C ALA A 373 -10.68 -29.54 -10.15
N ALA A 374 -11.81 -30.02 -9.62
CA ALA A 374 -13.08 -30.05 -10.34
C ALA A 374 -13.66 -28.64 -10.59
N TYR A 375 -13.33 -27.66 -9.74
CA TYR A 375 -13.74 -26.27 -9.89
C TYR A 375 -12.59 -25.38 -10.39
N TYR A 376 -11.40 -25.57 -9.80
CA TYR A 376 -10.20 -24.79 -10.08
C TYR A 376 -9.05 -25.72 -10.50
N PRO A 377 -8.90 -26.01 -11.80
CA PRO A 377 -7.84 -26.89 -12.28
C PRO A 377 -6.45 -26.42 -11.82
N PRO A 378 -5.54 -27.34 -11.47
CA PRO A 378 -4.20 -26.98 -11.02
C PRO A 378 -3.46 -26.21 -12.12
N PRO A 379 -2.82 -25.07 -11.81
CA PRO A 379 -2.07 -24.29 -12.78
C PRO A 379 -0.79 -25.02 -13.23
N ALA A 380 -0.12 -24.49 -14.25
CA ALA A 380 1.10 -25.10 -14.78
C ALA A 380 2.18 -25.28 -13.69
N GLY A 381 2.68 -26.50 -13.55
CA GLY A 381 3.69 -26.86 -12.55
C GLY A 381 3.12 -27.33 -11.20
N VAL A 382 1.81 -27.32 -11.01
CA VAL A 382 1.13 -27.94 -9.85
C VAL A 382 0.66 -29.33 -10.24
N THR A 383 1.09 -30.35 -9.49
CA THR A 383 0.73 -31.76 -9.74
C THR A 383 0.08 -32.39 -8.52
N LEU A 384 -0.72 -33.44 -8.72
CA LEU A 384 -1.30 -34.23 -7.64
C LEU A 384 -0.23 -34.75 -6.68
N GLU A 385 0.86 -35.31 -7.23
CA GLU A 385 1.95 -35.87 -6.44
C GLU A 385 2.63 -34.82 -5.55
N GLY A 386 2.85 -33.61 -6.07
CA GLY A 386 3.46 -32.53 -5.30
C GLY A 386 2.53 -32.01 -4.21
N VAL A 387 1.25 -31.80 -4.51
CA VAL A 387 0.26 -31.35 -3.52
C VAL A 387 0.07 -32.39 -2.40
N VAL A 388 -0.03 -33.68 -2.73
CA VAL A 388 -0.14 -34.77 -1.74
C VAL A 388 1.08 -34.85 -0.83
N LYS A 389 2.27 -34.56 -1.38
CA LYS A 389 3.54 -34.47 -0.63
C LYS A 389 3.74 -33.14 0.11
N LEU A 390 2.77 -32.21 0.03
CA LEU A 390 2.83 -30.88 0.63
C LEU A 390 4.00 -30.03 0.09
N ASP A 391 4.24 -30.09 -1.21
CA ASP A 391 5.14 -29.15 -1.89
C ASP A 391 4.61 -27.72 -1.74
N ARG A 392 5.35 -26.89 -1.00
CA ARG A 392 4.92 -25.55 -0.60
C ARG A 392 4.74 -24.62 -1.80
N ASP A 393 5.66 -24.68 -2.76
CA ASP A 393 5.61 -23.82 -3.94
C ASP A 393 4.40 -24.17 -4.81
N MET A 394 4.03 -25.46 -4.88
CA MET A 394 2.84 -25.89 -5.59
C MET A 394 1.54 -25.50 -4.89
N LEU A 395 1.47 -25.65 -3.55
CA LEU A 395 0.32 -25.23 -2.75
C LEU A 395 0.10 -23.72 -2.86
N GLU A 396 1.16 -22.92 -2.75
CA GLU A 396 1.13 -21.46 -2.86
C GLU A 396 0.68 -21.02 -4.27
N LYS A 397 1.23 -21.61 -5.33
CA LYS A 397 0.80 -21.31 -6.70
C LYS A 397 -0.66 -21.61 -6.92
N TRP A 398 -1.15 -22.74 -6.41
CA TRP A 398 -2.55 -23.09 -6.55
C TRP A 398 -3.44 -22.17 -5.72
N TRP A 399 -3.01 -21.77 -4.53
CA TRP A 399 -3.70 -20.79 -3.70
C TRP A 399 -3.91 -19.48 -4.46
N PHE A 400 -2.85 -18.93 -5.09
CA PHE A 400 -2.96 -17.70 -5.89
C PHE A 400 -3.80 -17.87 -7.15
N GLU A 401 -3.80 -19.05 -7.78
CA GLU A 401 -4.68 -19.33 -8.93
C GLU A 401 -6.15 -19.33 -8.51
N ILE A 402 -6.49 -19.89 -7.34
CA ILE A 402 -7.85 -19.89 -6.82
C ILE A 402 -8.28 -18.49 -6.37
N GLU A 403 -7.46 -17.77 -5.58
CA GLU A 403 -7.72 -16.38 -5.18
C GLU A 403 -8.00 -15.48 -6.39
N TRP A 404 -7.27 -15.70 -7.48
CA TRP A 404 -7.44 -14.89 -8.67
C TRP A 404 -8.84 -15.05 -9.33
N GLN A 405 -9.45 -16.22 -9.18
CA GLN A 405 -10.69 -16.60 -9.87
C GLN A 405 -11.96 -16.38 -9.03
N ILE A 406 -11.83 -16.21 -7.72
CA ILE A 406 -12.92 -15.88 -6.76
C ILE A 406 -13.05 -14.35 -6.63
#